data_AF-A0A0G0JB05-F1
#
_entry.id   AF-A0A0G0JB05-F1
#
_cell.length_a   1.000
_cell.length_b   1.000
_cell.length_c   1.000
_cell.angle_alpha   90.00
_cell.angle_beta   90.00
_cell.angle_gamma   90.00
#
_symmetry.space_group_name_H-M   'P 1'
#
loop_
_entity.id
_entity.type
_entity.pdbx_description
1 polymer ?
#
loop_
_entity_poly.entity_id
_entity_poly.type
_entity_poly.pdbx_seq_one_letter_code
_entity_poly.pdbx_strand_id
1 'polypeptide(L)'
;GGTQINEAFEKHGFEIKFGPYGRETASFEERQIARDVLEINQLQIQDLLQEKNINAEVVIPVRNIGSVLCHINGDLFVLEGLLGFDRVCVLTELGNVDNKKIFYQQYPKIEVIGF
;
A
#
# COMPACT_ATOMS: atom_id res chain seq x y z
N GLY A 1 -6.10 0.55 -4.71
CA GLY A 1 -4.77 -0.08 -4.75
C GLY A 1 -4.85 -1.58 -4.97
N GLY A 2 -4.92 -2.38 -3.90
CA GLY A 2 -4.84 -3.86 -3.97
C GLY A 2 -5.80 -4.51 -4.97
N THR A 3 -7.10 -4.21 -4.88
CA THR A 3 -8.14 -4.76 -5.76
C THR A 3 -7.88 -4.46 -7.24
N GLN A 4 -7.54 -3.21 -7.57
CA GLN A 4 -7.28 -2.79 -8.95
C GLN A 4 -6.05 -3.49 -9.56
N ILE A 5 -5.03 -3.83 -8.76
CA ILE A 5 -3.89 -4.61 -9.25
C ILE A 5 -4.33 -6.04 -9.56
N ASN A 6 -5.19 -6.65 -8.73
CA ASN A 6 -5.74 -7.98 -9.01
C ASN A 6 -6.54 -7.98 -10.32
N GLU A 7 -7.42 -7.00 -10.51
CA GLU A 7 -8.19 -6.84 -11.74
C GLU A 7 -7.27 -6.68 -12.96
N ALA A 8 -6.19 -5.90 -12.83
CA ALA A 8 -5.19 -5.74 -13.88
C ALA A 8 -4.45 -7.05 -14.19
N PHE A 9 -4.11 -7.85 -13.17
CA PHE A 9 -3.45 -9.13 -13.34
C PHE A 9 -4.35 -10.15 -14.03
N GLU A 10 -5.61 -10.24 -13.60
CA GLU A 10 -6.62 -11.11 -14.20
C GLU A 10 -6.83 -10.77 -15.69
N LYS A 11 -6.89 -9.48 -16.04
CA LYS A 11 -7.03 -9.02 -17.43
C LYS A 11 -5.87 -9.45 -18.33
N HIS A 12 -4.66 -9.60 -17.78
CA HIS A 12 -3.47 -10.04 -18.51
C HIS A 12 -3.23 -11.56 -18.38
N GLY A 13 -4.10 -12.28 -17.67
CA GLY A 13 -3.99 -13.73 -17.47
C GLY A 13 -2.92 -14.15 -16.45
N PHE A 14 -2.48 -13.24 -15.58
CA PHE A 14 -1.52 -13.57 -14.52
C PHE A 14 -2.18 -14.27 -13.33
N GLU A 15 -1.47 -15.23 -12.75
CA GLU A 15 -1.90 -15.92 -11.53
C GLU A 15 -1.66 -15.01 -10.30
N ILE A 16 -2.69 -14.78 -9.50
CA ILE A 16 -2.57 -13.99 -8.27
C ILE A 16 -2.14 -14.88 -7.12
N LYS A 17 -0.93 -14.65 -6.60
CA LYS A 17 -0.40 -15.32 -5.40
C LYS A 17 -0.19 -14.35 -4.26
N PHE A 18 -0.58 -14.78 -3.06
CA PHE A 18 -0.34 -14.04 -1.82
C PHE A 18 0.55 -14.87 -0.91
N GLY A 19 1.70 -14.30 -0.55
CA GLY A 19 2.61 -14.80 0.47
C GLY A 19 2.46 -14.03 1.78
N PRO A 20 3.28 -14.36 2.80
CA PRO A 20 3.25 -13.71 4.11
C PRO A 20 3.59 -12.21 4.04
N TYR A 21 4.29 -11.77 3.00
CA TYR A 21 4.68 -10.37 2.78
C TYR A 21 3.80 -9.65 1.75
N GLY A 22 2.64 -10.22 1.40
CA GLY A 22 1.71 -9.63 0.44
C GLY A 22 1.73 -10.32 -0.92
N ARG A 23 1.38 -9.58 -1.97
CA ARG A 23 1.30 -10.12 -3.33
C ARG A 23 2.68 -10.49 -3.85
N GLU A 24 2.80 -11.68 -4.40
CA GLU A 24 4.00 -12.14 -5.09
C GLU A 24 3.88 -11.90 -6.59
N THR A 25 4.98 -11.46 -7.21
CA THR A 25 5.07 -11.22 -8.66
C THR A 25 6.21 -12.05 -9.23
N ALA A 26 5.97 -12.82 -10.28
CA ALA A 26 6.95 -13.72 -10.87
C ALA A 26 7.82 -13.04 -11.95
N SER A 27 7.26 -12.06 -12.66
CA SER A 27 7.91 -11.43 -13.82
C SER A 27 8.18 -9.93 -13.64
N PHE A 28 8.95 -9.34 -14.56
CA PHE A 28 9.11 -7.88 -14.65
C PHE A 28 7.80 -7.19 -15.05
N GLU A 29 7.05 -7.81 -15.97
CA GLU A 29 5.78 -7.28 -16.48
C GLU A 29 4.73 -7.17 -15.37
N GLU A 30 4.57 -8.20 -14.53
CA GLU A 30 3.68 -8.16 -13.36
C GLU A 30 4.05 -7.00 -12.41
N ARG A 31 5.36 -6.79 -12.18
CA ARG A 31 5.84 -5.70 -11.31
C ARG A 31 5.54 -4.33 -11.90
N GLN A 32 5.70 -4.18 -13.22
CA GLN A 32 5.42 -2.95 -13.93
C GLN A 32 3.91 -2.63 -13.89
N ILE A 33 3.04 -3.60 -14.19
CA ILE A 33 1.58 -3.40 -14.14
C ILE A 33 1.14 -3.00 -12.73
N ALA A 34 1.65 -3.70 -11.70
CA ALA A 34 1.35 -3.34 -10.32
C ALA A 34 1.82 -1.92 -9.97
N ARG A 35 2.98 -1.50 -10.51
CA ARG A 35 3.52 -0.15 -10.31
C ARG A 35 2.67 0.91 -11.02
N ASP A 36 2.30 0.69 -12.27
CA ASP A 36 1.52 1.63 -13.08
C ASP A 36 0.16 1.92 -12.41
N VAL A 37 -0.53 0.87 -11.94
CA VAL A 37 -1.79 1.02 -11.20
C VAL A 37 -1.60 1.87 -9.95
N LEU A 38 -0.50 1.68 -9.22
CA LEU A 38 -0.24 2.46 -8.00
C LEU A 38 0.15 3.90 -8.32
N GLU A 39 0.89 4.15 -9.39
CA GLU A 39 1.27 5.51 -9.85
C GLU A 39 0.04 6.31 -10.29
N ILE A 40 -0.89 5.70 -11.03
CA ILE A 40 -2.15 6.34 -11.39
C ILE A 40 -2.94 6.73 -10.13
N ASN A 41 -3.06 5.81 -9.17
CA ASN A 41 -3.73 6.09 -7.89
C ASN A 41 -3.02 7.20 -7.11
N GLN A 42 -1.68 7.18 -7.07
CA GLN A 42 -0.89 8.19 -6.38
C GLN A 42 -1.17 9.57 -6.94
N LEU A 43 -1.14 9.73 -8.27
CA LEU A 43 -1.44 10.99 -8.93
C LEU A 43 -2.85 11.48 -8.60
N GLN A 44 -3.87 10.63 -8.71
CA GLN A 44 -5.26 10.98 -8.42
C GLN A 44 -5.47 11.44 -6.97
N ILE A 45 -4.84 10.77 -6.02
CA ILE A 45 -4.95 11.16 -4.60
C ILE A 45 -4.14 12.44 -4.34
N GLN A 46 -2.98 12.59 -4.96
CA GLN A 46 -2.16 13.79 -4.82
C GLN A 46 -2.91 15.03 -5.33
N ASP A 47 -3.57 14.93 -6.48
CA ASP A 47 -4.42 15.97 -7.06
C ASP A 47 -5.58 16.31 -6.11
N LEU A 48 -6.29 15.29 -5.59
CA LEU A 48 -7.38 15.47 -4.64
C LEU A 48 -6.93 16.18 -3.34
N LEU A 49 -5.76 15.83 -2.82
CA LEU A 49 -5.19 16.49 -1.63
C LEU A 49 -4.86 17.95 -1.92
N GLN A 50 -4.31 18.23 -3.10
CA GLN A 50 -4.00 19.58 -3.55
C GLN A 50 -5.27 20.43 -3.68
N GLU A 51 -6.31 19.92 -4.33
CA GLU A 51 -7.62 20.61 -4.44
C GLU A 51 -8.22 20.96 -3.07
N LYS A 52 -7.98 20.11 -2.07
CA LYS A 52 -8.43 20.32 -0.68
C LYS A 52 -7.48 21.17 0.17
N ASN A 53 -6.39 21.68 -0.41
CA ASN A 53 -5.33 22.40 0.30
C ASN A 53 -4.75 21.60 1.49
N ILE A 54 -4.69 20.28 1.36
CA ILE A 54 -4.09 19.40 2.36
C ILE A 54 -2.62 19.20 1.98
N ASN A 55 -1.72 19.69 2.83
CA ASN A 55 -0.29 19.49 2.64
C ASN A 55 0.12 18.08 3.09
N ALA A 56 0.05 17.12 2.17
CA ALA A 56 0.49 15.75 2.37
C ALA A 56 1.10 15.17 1.10
N GLU A 57 2.08 14.29 1.28
CA GLU A 57 2.70 13.53 0.20
C GLU A 57 2.10 12.13 0.15
N VAL A 58 1.68 11.70 -1.04
CA VAL A 58 1.24 10.32 -1.27
C VAL A 58 2.45 9.50 -1.68
N VAL A 59 2.78 8.47 -0.91
CA VAL A 59 3.92 7.57 -1.19
C VAL A 59 3.41 6.16 -1.47
N ILE A 60 3.89 5.56 -2.56
CA ILE A 60 3.61 4.15 -2.88
C ILE A 60 4.63 3.27 -2.14
N PRO A 61 4.20 2.17 -1.47
CA PRO A 61 5.09 1.29 -0.73
C PRO A 61 5.90 0.37 -1.67
N VAL A 62 6.92 0.92 -2.33
CA VAL A 62 7.90 0.17 -3.12
C VAL A 62 9.33 0.51 -2.72
N ARG A 63 10.26 -0.43 -2.93
CA ARG A 63 11.71 -0.22 -2.77
C ARG A 63 12.46 -0.84 -3.95
N ASN A 64 13.64 -0.30 -4.25
CA ASN A 64 14.60 -0.93 -5.14
C ASN A 64 15.67 -1.66 -4.32
N ILE A 65 15.77 -2.98 -4.47
CA ILE A 65 16.79 -3.80 -3.80
C ILE A 65 17.64 -4.46 -4.88
N GLY A 66 18.92 -4.12 -4.97
CA GLY A 66 19.82 -4.68 -5.99
C GLY A 66 19.31 -4.50 -7.43
N SER A 67 18.71 -3.34 -7.72
CA SER A 67 18.05 -3.00 -9.01
C SER A 67 16.71 -3.71 -9.29
N VAL A 68 16.15 -4.42 -8.32
CA VAL A 68 14.84 -5.07 -8.42
C VAL A 68 13.78 -4.20 -7.75
N LEU A 69 12.74 -3.83 -8.49
CA LEU A 69 11.55 -3.18 -7.93
C LEU A 69 10.78 -4.20 -7.06
N CYS A 70 10.65 -3.92 -5.77
CA CYS A 70 9.99 -4.74 -4.78
C CYS A 70 8.78 -3.99 -4.21
N HIS A 71 7.59 -4.56 -4.40
CA HIS A 71 6.37 -4.09 -3.73
C HIS A 71 6.40 -4.50 -2.26
N ILE A 72 6.05 -3.58 -1.37
CA ILE A 72 5.99 -3.83 0.06
C ILE A 72 4.53 -3.84 0.49
N ASN A 73 4.18 -4.79 1.36
CA ASN A 73 2.89 -4.78 2.02
C ASN A 73 2.72 -3.45 2.79
N GLY A 74 1.61 -2.75 2.55
CA GLY A 74 1.35 -1.45 3.16
C GLY A 74 1.40 -1.48 4.69
N ASP A 75 1.01 -2.58 5.32
CA ASP A 75 1.07 -2.71 6.78
C ASP A 75 2.49 -2.80 7.32
N LEU A 76 3.38 -3.48 6.59
CA LEU A 76 4.79 -3.56 6.96
C LEU A 76 5.50 -2.24 6.68
N PHE A 77 5.14 -1.55 5.61
CA PHE A 77 5.66 -0.23 5.28
C PHE A 77 5.32 0.80 6.38
N VAL A 78 4.12 0.74 6.96
CA VAL A 78 3.70 1.57 8.10
C VAL A 78 4.65 1.43 9.30
N LEU A 79 5.16 0.22 9.56
CA LEU A 79 6.07 -0.02 10.68
C LEU A 79 7.42 0.70 10.51
N GLU A 80 7.92 0.86 9.29
CA GLU A 80 9.14 1.64 9.01
C GLU A 80 8.98 3.11 9.46
N GLY A 81 7.76 3.66 9.34
CA GLY A 81 7.45 5.04 9.72
C GLY A 81 7.52 5.31 11.23
N LEU A 82 7.42 4.28 12.09
CA LEU A 82 7.38 4.44 13.54
C LEU A 82 8.63 5.12 14.14
N LEU A 83 9.75 5.05 13.42
CA LEU A 83 11.01 5.69 13.80
C LEU A 83 11.00 7.20 13.58
N GLY A 84 10.25 7.69 12.59
CA GLY A 84 10.25 9.09 12.19
C GLY A 84 9.02 9.89 12.64
N PHE A 85 7.88 9.23 12.86
CA PHE A 85 6.61 9.90 13.16
C PHE A 85 6.23 9.84 14.64
N ASP A 86 5.54 10.89 15.10
CA ASP A 86 4.93 10.94 16.44
C ASP A 86 3.64 10.09 16.51
N ARG A 87 2.84 10.11 15.43
CA ARG A 87 1.61 9.34 15.26
C ARG A 87 1.51 8.86 13.81
N VAL A 88 0.98 7.66 13.62
CA VAL A 88 0.73 7.08 12.31
C VAL A 88 -0.73 6.64 12.24
N CYS A 89 -1.47 7.11 11.24
CA CYS A 89 -2.87 6.73 11.05
C CYS A 89 -2.98 5.75 9.88
N VAL A 90 -3.64 4.62 10.10
CA VAL A 90 -3.94 3.61 9.08
C VAL A 90 -5.42 3.69 8.75
N LEU A 91 -5.73 4.15 7.55
CA LEU A 91 -7.09 4.19 7.01
C LEU A 91 -7.41 2.85 6.35
N THR A 92 -8.54 2.24 6.72
CA THR A 92 -8.99 0.96 6.17
C THR A 92 -10.51 0.90 6.06
N GLU A 93 -11.04 -0.01 5.26
CA GLU A 93 -12.48 -0.31 5.23
C GLU A 93 -12.97 -0.78 6.61
N LEU A 94 -14.20 -0.40 6.97
CA LEU A 94 -14.83 -0.76 8.25
C LEU A 94 -14.72 -2.25 8.61
N GLY A 95 -14.91 -3.15 7.64
CA GLY A 95 -14.85 -4.60 7.85
C GLY A 95 -13.46 -5.14 8.22
N ASN A 96 -12.41 -4.34 8.06
CA ASN A 96 -11.03 -4.76 8.32
C ASN A 96 -10.41 -4.06 9.54
N VAL A 97 -11.14 -3.15 10.20
CA VAL A 97 -10.65 -2.37 11.34
C VAL A 97 -10.15 -3.27 12.47
N ASP A 98 -10.92 -4.29 12.85
CA ASP A 98 -10.57 -5.15 13.99
C ASP A 98 -9.32 -5.98 13.72
N ASN A 99 -9.19 -6.54 12.51
CA ASN A 99 -8.00 -7.28 12.09
C ASN A 99 -6.76 -6.38 12.12
N LYS A 100 -6.87 -5.14 11.64
CA LYS A 100 -5.78 -4.16 11.67
C LYS A 100 -5.44 -3.76 13.11
N LYS A 101 -6.43 -3.52 13.97
CA LYS A 101 -6.19 -3.23 15.39
C LYS A 101 -5.43 -4.35 16.09
N ILE A 102 -5.78 -5.61 15.80
CA ILE A 102 -5.05 -6.78 16.32
C ILE A 102 -3.61 -6.80 15.78
N PHE A 103 -3.41 -6.58 14.48
CA PHE A 103 -2.08 -6.55 13.87
C PHE A 103 -1.18 -5.46 14.49
N TYR A 104 -1.75 -4.28 14.77
CA TYR A 104 -1.00 -3.14 15.29
C TYR A 104 -1.02 -2.96 16.80
N GLN A 105 -1.63 -3.88 17.56
CA GLN A 105 -1.87 -3.70 19.01
C GLN A 105 -0.61 -3.38 19.84
N GLN A 106 0.56 -3.81 19.38
CA GLN A 106 1.85 -3.59 20.06
C GLN A 106 2.51 -2.25 19.73
N TYR A 107 1.94 -1.45 18.82
CA TYR A 107 2.52 -0.21 18.33
C TYR A 107 1.65 0.99 18.76
N PRO A 108 1.93 1.61 19.91
CA PRO A 108 1.05 2.64 20.50
C PRO A 108 0.95 3.93 19.69
N LYS A 109 1.86 4.15 18.74
CA LYS A 109 1.82 5.30 17.83
C LYS A 109 0.84 5.09 16.66
N ILE A 110 0.33 3.87 16.46
CA ILE A 110 -0.54 3.53 15.34
C ILE A 110 -2.00 3.64 15.75
N GLU A 111 -2.76 4.39 14.98
CA GLU A 111 -4.20 4.47 15.10
C GLU A 111 -4.86 3.92 13.83
N VAL A 112 -5.81 3.01 13.99
CA VAL A 112 -6.59 2.45 12.88
C VAL A 112 -7.92 3.17 12.78
N ILE A 113 -8.20 3.76 11.62
CA ILE A 113 -9.40 4.55 11.33
C ILE A 113 -10.17 3.85 10.21
N GLY A 114 -11.44 3.55 10.47
CA GLY A 114 -12.36 2.98 9.50
C GLY A 114 -13.05 4.06 8.65
N PHE A 115 -13.24 3.81 7.36
CA PHE A 115 -14.06 4.64 6.46
C PHE A 115 -14.96 3.78 5.57
#